data_AF-A0A814VR90-F1
#
_entry.id   AF-A0A814VR90-F1
#
_cell.length_a   1.000
_cell.length_b   1.000
_cell.length_c   1.000
_cell.angle_alpha   90.00
_cell.angle_beta   90.00
_cell.angle_gamma   90.00
#
_symmetry.space_group_name_H-M   'P 1'
#
loop_
_entity.id
_entity.type
_entity.pdbx_description
1 polymer ?
#
loop_
_entity_poly.entity_id
_entity_poly.type
_entity_poly.pdbx_seq_one_letter_code
_entity_poly.pdbx_strand_id
1 'polypeptide(L)'
;MKKGLSTKEPFVCPYCNTIQSKKDALCDRGVERELKIIIIICYACPWNGTYNDYLDHLQELHADLECIDCHEHFFAINSFEEHREEVCVHRSIPCGLPNCMNLIKWYDMKAHYLTDEHQHKLIIIILEYNNPKRYKLQIQNYCEFIKKEFNDIQETIAVTFSVYEILLNNFAHLKIEEQEIKTNFEKNFSKIDELKKYDNENEKALKELSESYNSIQIQIESIKKLREESLIQILDNNSTTTLRFNYPNISSFSFQSVKFRTSQYGHTFSLRACSTIDSQQKYLSIFLTLHNGEYSNLIPYPFLYTIYLTLWDQSNQQKHIEYVLKPNPNSTAFIRPTSEKNDEFGIMKFCSLEYLTDPKSIYVRDGAFFIRVFVDFLNTGQNPFQSKDNDDDDNVAIMSTTKMMTE
;
A
#
# COMPACT_ATOMS: atom_id res chain seq x y z
N MET A 1 50.05 -39.25 -35.18
CA MET A 1 48.74 -38.61 -34.89
C MET A 1 47.62 -39.49 -35.44
N LYS A 2 46.99 -40.30 -34.57
CA LYS A 2 45.93 -41.26 -34.94
C LYS A 2 44.70 -40.49 -35.45
N LYS A 3 44.30 -40.78 -36.70
CA LYS A 3 43.01 -40.37 -37.28
C LYS A 3 41.88 -41.08 -36.54
N GLY A 4 41.16 -40.36 -35.69
CA GLY A 4 39.87 -40.79 -35.17
C GLY A 4 38.75 -40.37 -36.11
N LEU A 5 38.31 -41.28 -36.97
CA LEU A 5 36.96 -41.25 -37.53
C LEU A 5 35.99 -41.30 -36.35
N SER A 6 35.25 -40.22 -36.12
CA SER A 6 34.02 -40.24 -35.34
C SER A 6 32.92 -39.68 -36.23
N THR A 7 32.36 -40.56 -37.03
CA THR A 7 30.98 -40.43 -37.49
C THR A 7 30.10 -40.30 -36.25
N LYS A 8 29.51 -39.12 -36.08
CA LYS A 8 28.65 -38.79 -34.95
C LYS A 8 27.23 -39.25 -35.27
N GLU A 9 26.88 -40.46 -34.88
CA GLU A 9 25.47 -40.81 -34.73
C GLU A 9 25.07 -40.65 -33.25
N PRO A 10 23.95 -39.97 -32.95
CA PRO A 10 23.45 -39.87 -31.59
C PRO A 10 23.02 -41.23 -31.06
N PHE A 11 23.44 -41.57 -29.84
CA PHE A 11 22.98 -42.79 -29.16
C PHE A 11 21.52 -42.63 -28.74
N VAL A 12 20.66 -43.50 -29.24
CA VAL A 12 19.23 -43.54 -28.92
C VAL A 12 18.99 -44.68 -27.95
N CYS A 13 18.40 -44.38 -26.78
CA CYS A 13 18.07 -45.42 -25.81
C CYS A 13 17.00 -46.38 -26.39
N PRO A 14 17.25 -47.70 -26.47
CA PRO A 14 16.33 -48.64 -27.12
C PRO A 14 15.02 -48.91 -26.35
N TYR A 15 14.87 -48.39 -25.12
CA TYR A 15 13.66 -48.59 -24.31
C TYR A 15 12.71 -47.37 -24.30
N CYS A 16 13.24 -46.15 -24.44
CA CYS A 16 12.44 -44.92 -24.35
C CYS A 16 12.63 -43.95 -25.53
N ASN A 17 13.48 -44.30 -26.50
CA ASN A 17 13.69 -43.56 -27.74
C ASN A 17 14.15 -42.10 -27.60
N THR A 18 14.62 -41.69 -26.43
CA THR A 18 15.27 -40.38 -26.23
C THR A 18 16.71 -40.39 -26.74
N ILE A 19 17.05 -39.36 -27.51
CA ILE A 19 18.41 -39.07 -27.96
C ILE A 19 19.20 -38.47 -26.80
N GLN A 20 20.23 -39.18 -26.32
CA GLN A 20 21.10 -38.67 -25.25
C GLN A 20 22.43 -38.16 -25.80
N SER A 21 22.90 -37.04 -25.26
CA SER A 21 24.22 -36.51 -25.59
C SER A 21 25.29 -37.37 -24.90
N LYS A 22 26.44 -37.60 -25.55
CA LYS A 22 27.55 -38.41 -25.01
C LYS A 22 28.14 -37.86 -23.68
N LYS A 23 27.72 -36.67 -23.24
CA LYS A 23 28.10 -36.08 -21.94
C LYS A 23 27.35 -36.71 -20.76
N ASP A 24 26.25 -37.43 -21.02
CA ASP A 24 25.36 -37.98 -19.98
C ASP A 24 25.53 -39.50 -19.77
N ALA A 25 26.48 -40.13 -20.48
CA ALA A 25 26.79 -41.56 -20.36
C ALA A 25 27.98 -41.78 -19.40
N LEU A 26 27.72 -42.42 -18.26
CA LEU A 26 28.76 -42.87 -17.33
C LEU A 26 29.52 -44.06 -17.94
N CYS A 27 30.74 -43.82 -18.42
CA CYS A 27 31.63 -44.88 -18.91
C CYS A 27 32.02 -45.77 -17.72
N ASP A 28 31.67 -47.06 -17.76
CA ASP A 28 32.10 -48.04 -16.76
C ASP A 28 33.61 -48.25 -16.86
N ARG A 29 34.34 -47.67 -15.91
CA ARG A 29 35.81 -47.80 -15.80
C ARG A 29 36.21 -48.83 -14.75
N GLY A 30 35.30 -49.75 -14.36
CA GLY A 30 35.57 -50.77 -13.34
C GLY A 30 36.80 -51.61 -13.65
N VAL A 31 36.85 -52.22 -14.84
CA VAL A 31 37.98 -53.05 -15.30
C VAL A 31 39.28 -52.24 -15.41
N GLU A 32 39.19 -51.01 -15.88
CA GLU A 32 40.35 -50.12 -16.05
C GLU A 32 40.92 -49.66 -14.69
N ARG A 33 40.08 -49.53 -13.66
CA ARG A 33 40.52 -49.23 -12.28
C ARG A 33 41.14 -50.45 -11.60
N GLU A 34 40.60 -51.65 -11.84
CA GLU A 34 41.15 -52.88 -11.26
C GLU A 34 42.51 -53.25 -11.86
N LEU A 35 42.70 -53.06 -13.17
CA LEU A 35 44.00 -53.30 -13.81
C LEU A 35 45.10 -52.38 -13.28
N LYS A 36 44.77 -51.11 -13.00
CA LYS A 36 45.75 -50.10 -12.57
C LYS A 36 46.37 -50.36 -11.21
N ILE A 37 45.73 -51.14 -10.34
CA ILE A 37 46.21 -51.42 -8.98
C ILE A 37 46.95 -52.77 -8.85
N ILE A 38 47.04 -53.55 -9.93
CA ILE A 38 47.79 -54.81 -9.94
C ILE A 38 49.26 -54.52 -9.71
N ILE A 39 49.88 -55.15 -8.72
CA ILE A 39 51.31 -55.00 -8.44
C ILE A 39 52.12 -55.84 -9.43
N ILE A 40 53.06 -55.19 -10.10
CA ILE A 40 53.98 -55.76 -11.09
C ILE A 40 55.41 -55.61 -10.60
N ILE A 41 56.20 -56.67 -10.79
CA ILE A 41 57.65 -56.67 -10.57
C ILE A 41 58.30 -56.52 -11.95
N CYS A 42 59.22 -55.57 -12.10
CA CYS A 42 59.95 -55.37 -13.34
C CYS A 42 60.88 -56.55 -13.63
N TYR A 43 60.93 -56.99 -14.89
CA TYR A 43 61.77 -58.12 -15.31
C TYR A 43 63.26 -57.76 -15.43
N ALA A 44 63.59 -56.48 -15.56
CA ALA A 44 64.93 -55.99 -15.87
C ALA A 44 65.59 -55.20 -14.72
N CYS A 45 64.87 -54.90 -13.64
CA CYS A 45 65.44 -54.29 -12.45
C CYS A 45 64.64 -54.65 -11.18
N PRO A 46 65.14 -54.33 -9.96
CA PRO A 46 64.47 -54.67 -8.71
C PRO A 46 63.16 -53.91 -8.41
N TRP A 47 62.69 -53.06 -9.33
CA TRP A 47 61.49 -52.25 -9.14
C TRP A 47 60.23 -53.11 -9.05
N ASN A 48 59.35 -52.78 -8.10
CA ASN A 48 57.98 -53.28 -8.06
C ASN A 48 57.03 -52.14 -7.69
N GLY A 49 55.82 -52.17 -8.24
CA GLY A 49 54.82 -51.12 -8.07
C GLY A 49 53.54 -51.48 -8.81
N THR A 50 52.56 -50.58 -8.86
CA THR A 50 51.30 -50.89 -9.54
C THR A 50 51.47 -50.87 -11.07
N TYR A 51 50.60 -51.52 -11.86
CA TYR A 51 50.64 -51.48 -13.32
C TYR A 51 50.64 -50.04 -13.85
N ASN A 52 49.93 -49.14 -13.17
CA ASN A 52 49.90 -47.73 -13.54
C ASN A 52 51.29 -47.07 -13.39
N ASP A 53 52.01 -47.39 -12.31
CA ASP A 53 53.38 -46.88 -12.09
C ASP A 53 54.42 -47.66 -12.92
N TYR A 54 54.09 -48.88 -13.35
CA TYR A 54 54.98 -49.71 -14.18
C TYR A 54 55.15 -49.13 -15.58
N LEU A 55 54.11 -48.49 -16.12
CA LEU A 55 54.19 -47.80 -17.41
C LEU A 55 55.12 -46.59 -17.36
N ASP A 56 55.13 -45.86 -16.25
CA ASP A 56 56.06 -44.74 -16.03
C ASP A 56 57.48 -45.28 -15.78
N HIS A 57 57.61 -46.36 -15.01
CA HIS A 57 58.87 -47.06 -14.81
C HIS A 57 59.50 -47.56 -16.12
N LEU A 58 58.72 -48.13 -17.04
CA LEU A 58 59.19 -48.58 -18.35
C LEU A 58 59.70 -47.42 -19.24
N GLN A 59 59.21 -46.20 -19.03
CA GLN A 59 59.72 -45.03 -19.75
C GLN A 59 61.10 -44.60 -19.26
N GLU A 60 61.41 -44.82 -17.98
CA GLU A 60 62.70 -44.45 -17.36
C GLU A 60 63.73 -45.58 -17.36
N LEU A 61 63.33 -46.81 -17.71
CA LEU A 61 64.21 -47.97 -17.77
C LEU A 61 65.06 -47.98 -19.05
N HIS A 62 66.29 -47.50 -18.97
CA HIS A 62 67.28 -47.57 -20.04
C HIS A 62 67.98 -48.94 -20.09
N ALA A 63 67.26 -49.98 -20.53
CA ALA A 63 67.85 -51.28 -20.88
C ALA A 63 67.74 -51.51 -22.40
N ASP A 64 68.87 -51.75 -23.07
CA ASP A 64 68.92 -51.99 -24.51
C ASP A 64 68.52 -53.46 -24.83
N LEU A 65 67.53 -53.64 -25.72
CA LEU A 65 67.04 -54.93 -26.23
C LEU A 65 67.56 -55.20 -27.66
N GLU A 66 67.98 -56.43 -27.95
CA GLU A 66 68.39 -56.88 -29.29
C GLU A 66 67.18 -57.22 -30.19
N CYS A 67 67.18 -56.77 -31.46
CA CYS A 67 66.14 -57.10 -32.43
C CYS A 67 66.14 -58.58 -32.83
N ILE A 68 65.04 -59.29 -32.57
CA ILE A 68 64.90 -60.74 -32.86
C ILE A 68 64.88 -61.06 -34.36
N ASP A 69 64.47 -60.12 -35.23
CA ASP A 69 64.34 -60.41 -36.66
C ASP A 69 65.60 -60.12 -37.48
N CYS A 70 66.44 -59.19 -37.03
CA CYS A 70 67.69 -58.84 -37.72
C CYS A 70 68.96 -59.12 -36.91
N HIS A 71 68.89 -59.33 -35.59
CA HIS A 71 70.00 -59.60 -34.66
C HIS A 71 71.18 -58.61 -34.65
N GLU A 72 71.14 -57.57 -35.48
CA GLU A 72 72.24 -56.62 -35.66
C GLU A 72 72.02 -55.28 -34.94
N HIS A 73 70.81 -55.01 -34.44
CA HIS A 73 70.46 -53.71 -33.87
C HIS A 73 69.90 -53.84 -32.44
N PHE A 74 70.35 -52.94 -31.55
CA PHE A 74 69.89 -52.80 -30.16
C PHE A 74 69.06 -51.53 -29.99
N PHE A 75 67.95 -51.62 -29.26
CA PHE A 75 67.00 -50.51 -29.08
C PHE A 75 66.49 -50.42 -27.64
N ALA A 76 66.13 -49.21 -27.20
CA ALA A 76 65.31 -49.03 -26.01
C ALA A 76 63.94 -49.69 -26.21
N ILE A 77 63.38 -50.28 -25.15
CA ILE A 77 62.10 -51.03 -25.15
C ILE A 77 61.00 -50.32 -25.96
N ASN A 78 60.88 -49.01 -25.79
CA ASN A 78 59.82 -48.19 -26.38
C ASN A 78 59.96 -47.97 -27.90
N SER A 79 61.13 -48.27 -28.48
CA SER A 79 61.42 -48.08 -29.91
C SER A 79 61.57 -49.41 -30.67
N PHE A 80 61.45 -50.54 -29.96
CA PHE A 80 61.60 -51.87 -30.55
C PHE A 80 60.49 -52.19 -31.56
N GLU A 81 59.22 -51.90 -31.21
CA GLU A 81 58.06 -52.21 -32.06
C GLU A 81 58.01 -51.34 -33.32
N GLU A 82 58.32 -50.04 -33.21
CA GLU A 82 58.41 -49.15 -34.39
C GLU A 82 59.51 -49.60 -35.37
N HIS A 83 60.68 -50.01 -34.87
CA HIS A 83 61.73 -50.56 -35.73
C HIS A 83 61.24 -51.82 -36.46
N ARG A 84 60.64 -52.78 -35.73
CA ARG A 84 60.21 -54.07 -36.28
C ARG A 84 59.13 -53.91 -37.37
N GLU A 85 58.18 -53.00 -37.17
CA GLU A 85 57.03 -52.84 -38.06
C GLU A 85 57.27 -51.87 -39.22
N GLU A 86 58.04 -50.80 -39.04
CA GLU A 86 58.14 -49.74 -40.06
C GLU A 86 59.51 -49.67 -40.75
N VAL A 87 60.58 -50.07 -40.08
CA VAL A 87 61.96 -49.80 -40.54
C VAL A 87 62.70 -51.07 -40.94
N CYS A 88 62.53 -52.18 -40.21
CA CYS A 88 63.26 -53.42 -40.42
C CYS A 88 63.12 -53.90 -41.88
N VAL A 89 64.26 -54.11 -42.54
CA VAL A 89 64.32 -54.60 -43.92
C VAL A 89 63.76 -56.01 -44.06
N HIS A 90 63.78 -56.80 -42.99
CA HIS A 90 63.27 -58.16 -42.96
C HIS A 90 61.79 -58.26 -42.52
N ARG A 91 61.08 -57.13 -42.36
CA ARG A 91 59.66 -57.11 -41.97
C ARG A 91 58.77 -57.77 -43.02
N SER A 92 57.71 -58.43 -42.56
CA SER A 92 56.67 -59.00 -43.43
C SER A 92 55.46 -58.07 -43.53
N ILE A 93 55.04 -57.73 -44.75
CA ILE A 93 53.92 -56.82 -45.06
C ILE A 93 52.83 -57.58 -45.83
N PRO A 94 51.52 -57.33 -45.59
CA PRO A 94 50.45 -57.95 -46.36
C PRO A 94 50.37 -57.42 -47.80
N CYS A 95 49.93 -58.27 -48.74
CA CYS A 95 49.65 -57.86 -50.11
C CYS A 95 48.42 -56.93 -50.19
N GLY A 96 48.49 -55.90 -51.04
CA GLY A 96 47.44 -54.88 -51.20
C GLY A 96 46.39 -55.19 -52.26
N LEU A 97 46.49 -56.32 -52.97
CA LEU A 97 45.50 -56.72 -53.97
C LEU A 97 44.31 -57.44 -53.32
N PRO A 98 43.07 -57.21 -53.82
CA PRO A 98 41.89 -57.87 -53.29
C PRO A 98 42.07 -59.40 -53.29
N ASN A 99 41.78 -60.04 -52.16
CA ASN A 99 41.81 -61.49 -51.94
C ASN A 99 43.20 -62.15 -51.95
N CYS A 100 44.29 -61.42 -51.69
CA CYS A 100 45.58 -62.01 -51.34
C CYS A 100 45.87 -61.84 -49.85
N MET A 101 46.06 -62.94 -49.11
CA MET A 101 46.32 -62.92 -47.65
C MET A 101 47.78 -63.16 -47.27
N ASN A 102 48.70 -63.14 -48.23
CA ASN A 102 50.10 -63.45 -47.99
C ASN A 102 50.82 -62.31 -47.25
N LEU A 103 51.59 -62.67 -46.22
CA LEU A 103 52.55 -61.79 -45.52
C LEU A 103 53.95 -62.03 -46.11
N ILE A 104 54.56 -60.97 -46.64
CA ILE A 104 55.71 -61.08 -47.53
C ILE A 104 56.82 -60.18 -47.03
N LYS A 105 58.04 -60.72 -46.97
CA LYS A 105 59.21 -59.92 -46.64
C LYS A 105 59.31 -58.74 -47.59
N TRP A 106 59.52 -57.54 -47.06
CA TRP A 106 59.44 -56.30 -47.83
C TRP A 106 60.31 -56.32 -49.09
N TYR A 107 61.52 -56.88 -49.02
CA TYR A 107 62.42 -56.99 -50.17
C TYR A 107 61.93 -57.95 -51.28
N ASP A 108 61.06 -58.92 -50.96
CA ASP A 108 60.48 -59.87 -51.93
C ASP A 108 59.14 -59.39 -52.54
N MET A 109 58.62 -58.24 -52.10
CA MET A 109 57.30 -57.74 -52.51
C MET A 109 57.20 -57.48 -54.03
N LYS A 110 58.27 -57.03 -54.68
CA LYS A 110 58.28 -56.84 -56.15
C LYS A 110 58.12 -58.16 -56.89
N ALA A 111 58.76 -59.23 -56.42
CA ALA A 111 58.63 -60.55 -57.02
C ALA A 111 57.21 -61.11 -56.84
N HIS A 112 56.57 -60.81 -55.69
CA HIS A 112 55.20 -61.24 -55.43
C HIS A 112 54.15 -60.65 -56.39
N TYR A 113 54.27 -59.38 -56.76
CA TYR A 113 53.34 -58.77 -57.72
C TYR A 113 53.55 -59.25 -59.16
N LEU A 114 54.70 -59.86 -59.46
CA LEU A 114 55.01 -60.44 -60.77
C LEU A 114 54.47 -61.85 -60.96
N THR A 115 53.75 -62.42 -59.99
CA THR A 115 53.05 -63.69 -60.17
C THR A 115 51.87 -63.52 -61.14
N ASP A 116 51.62 -64.56 -61.95
CA ASP A 116 50.56 -64.53 -62.97
C ASP A 116 49.17 -64.20 -62.37
N GLU A 117 48.89 -64.67 -61.15
CA GLU A 117 47.64 -64.38 -60.45
C GLU A 117 47.44 -62.88 -60.20
N HIS A 118 48.50 -62.16 -59.79
CA HIS A 118 48.42 -60.72 -59.52
C HIS A 118 48.44 -59.89 -60.81
N GLN A 119 49.21 -60.31 -61.81
CA GLN A 119 49.21 -59.65 -63.12
C GLN A 119 47.82 -59.70 -63.78
N HIS A 120 47.11 -60.82 -63.68
CA HIS A 120 45.75 -60.94 -64.23
C HIS A 120 44.75 -60.03 -63.50
N LYS A 121 44.80 -59.98 -62.17
CA LYS A 121 43.93 -59.10 -61.36
C LYS A 121 44.18 -57.61 -61.69
N LEU A 122 45.43 -57.23 -61.88
CA LEU A 122 45.79 -55.86 -62.29
C LEU A 122 45.21 -55.50 -63.66
N ILE A 123 45.23 -56.42 -64.63
CA ILE A 123 44.65 -56.20 -65.96
C ILE A 123 43.13 -56.01 -65.90
N ILE A 124 42.41 -56.82 -65.11
CA ILE A 124 40.96 -56.68 -64.93
C ILE A 124 40.61 -55.28 -64.39
N ILE A 125 41.32 -54.84 -63.35
CA ILE A 125 41.13 -53.51 -62.75
C ILE A 125 41.35 -52.40 -63.79
N ILE A 126 42.36 -52.53 -64.65
CA ILE A 126 42.66 -51.57 -65.73
C ILE A 126 41.54 -51.55 -66.80
N LEU A 127 40.98 -52.71 -67.14
CA LEU A 127 39.91 -52.82 -68.14
C LEU A 127 38.58 -52.23 -67.64
N GLU A 128 38.24 -52.44 -66.36
CA GLU A 128 37.06 -51.83 -65.73
C GLU A 128 37.15 -50.30 -65.67
N TYR A 129 38.36 -49.77 -65.43
CA TYR A 129 38.60 -48.33 -65.37
C TYR A 129 38.41 -47.63 -66.74
N ASN A 130 38.48 -48.38 -67.85
CA ASN A 130 38.45 -47.85 -69.21
C ASN A 130 37.10 -47.98 -69.92
N ASN A 131 35.96 -48.12 -69.21
CA ASN A 131 34.63 -48.24 -69.85
C ASN A 131 33.89 -46.87 -70.01
N PRO A 132 33.94 -46.21 -71.19
CA PRO A 132 33.47 -44.82 -71.39
C PRO A 132 31.95 -44.64 -71.29
N LYS A 133 31.14 -45.67 -71.51
CA LYS A 133 29.67 -45.55 -71.47
C LYS A 133 29.15 -45.32 -70.04
N ARG A 134 29.79 -45.94 -69.04
CA ARG A 134 29.41 -45.82 -67.62
C ARG A 134 29.72 -44.42 -67.08
N TYR A 135 30.89 -43.87 -67.41
CA TYR A 135 31.28 -42.51 -67.01
C TYR A 135 30.35 -41.45 -67.59
N LYS A 136 29.94 -41.56 -68.87
CA LYS A 136 29.03 -40.60 -69.49
C LYS A 136 27.66 -40.53 -68.79
N LEU A 137 27.08 -41.68 -68.45
CA LEU A 137 25.78 -41.74 -67.76
C LEU A 137 25.87 -41.20 -66.32
N GLN A 138 26.95 -41.51 -65.60
CA GLN A 138 27.18 -40.98 -64.26
C GLN A 138 27.32 -39.45 -64.26
N ILE A 139 28.06 -38.89 -65.23
CA ILE A 139 28.20 -37.44 -65.40
C ILE A 139 26.84 -36.80 -65.72
N GLN A 140 26.05 -37.39 -66.61
CA GLN A 140 24.71 -36.87 -66.95
C GLN A 140 23.79 -36.83 -65.72
N ASN A 141 23.71 -37.92 -64.96
CA ASN A 141 22.89 -37.98 -63.75
C ASN A 141 23.36 -36.96 -62.70
N TYR A 142 24.67 -36.80 -62.55
CA TYR A 142 25.24 -35.81 -61.62
C TYR A 142 24.94 -34.37 -62.06
N CYS A 143 25.01 -34.08 -63.36
CA CYS A 143 24.62 -32.78 -63.90
C CYS A 143 23.12 -32.47 -63.72
N GLU A 144 22.24 -33.46 -63.89
CA GLU A 144 20.81 -33.29 -63.62
C GLU A 144 20.53 -33.06 -62.14
N PHE A 145 21.21 -33.81 -61.26
CA PHE A 145 21.14 -33.60 -59.82
C PHE A 145 21.56 -32.18 -59.43
N ILE A 146 22.71 -31.70 -59.91
CA ILE A 146 23.17 -30.33 -59.63
C ILE A 146 22.19 -29.28 -60.14
N LYS A 147 21.60 -29.48 -61.33
CA LYS A 147 20.59 -28.55 -61.86
C LYS A 147 19.35 -28.48 -60.99
N LYS A 148 18.90 -29.62 -60.47
CA LYS A 148 17.76 -29.67 -59.56
C LYS A 148 18.08 -28.93 -58.25
N GLU A 149 19.21 -29.25 -57.61
CA GLU A 149 19.66 -28.57 -56.39
C GLU A 149 19.79 -27.05 -56.60
N PHE A 150 20.30 -26.61 -57.76
CA PHE A 150 20.41 -25.19 -58.09
C PHE A 150 19.03 -24.51 -58.19
N ASN A 151 18.04 -25.17 -58.80
CA ASN A 151 16.68 -24.63 -58.90
C ASN A 151 16.01 -24.56 -57.51
N ASP A 152 16.16 -25.60 -56.69
CA ASP A 152 15.61 -25.64 -55.32
C ASP A 152 16.21 -24.50 -54.46
N ILE A 153 17.51 -24.22 -54.62
CA ILE A 153 18.17 -23.07 -53.97
C ILE A 153 17.63 -21.74 -54.49
N GLN A 154 17.44 -21.59 -55.81
CA GLN A 154 16.87 -20.37 -56.42
C GLN A 154 15.47 -20.08 -55.88
N GLU A 155 14.59 -21.09 -55.81
CA GLU A 155 13.25 -20.95 -55.24
C GLU A 155 13.31 -20.56 -53.76
N THR A 156 14.20 -21.19 -53.00
CA THR A 156 14.39 -20.87 -51.57
C THR A 156 14.83 -19.42 -51.37
N ILE A 157 15.76 -18.93 -52.20
CA ILE A 157 16.22 -17.53 -52.16
C ILE A 157 15.07 -16.58 -52.51
N ALA A 158 14.26 -16.89 -53.53
CA ALA A 158 13.14 -16.06 -53.93
C ALA A 158 12.10 -15.92 -52.81
N VAL A 159 11.74 -17.03 -52.14
CA VAL A 159 10.85 -17.02 -50.98
C VAL A 159 11.47 -16.22 -49.84
N THR A 160 12.75 -16.44 -49.53
CA THR A 160 13.45 -15.71 -48.45
C THR A 160 13.47 -14.20 -48.70
N PHE A 161 13.70 -13.77 -49.94
CA PHE A 161 13.66 -12.36 -50.32
C PHE A 161 12.26 -11.76 -50.15
N SER A 162 11.21 -12.48 -50.54
CA SER A 162 9.83 -12.02 -50.34
C SER A 162 9.47 -11.85 -48.86
N VAL A 163 9.93 -12.75 -47.98
CA VAL A 163 9.76 -12.64 -46.53
C VAL A 163 10.53 -11.43 -45.98
N TYR A 164 11.75 -11.19 -46.47
CA TYR A 164 12.55 -10.04 -46.06
C TYR A 164 11.87 -8.70 -46.38
N GLU A 165 11.30 -8.55 -47.59
CA GLU A 165 10.53 -7.36 -47.99
C GLU A 165 9.30 -7.13 -47.10
N ILE A 166 8.57 -8.19 -46.74
CA ILE A 166 7.44 -8.10 -45.80
C ILE A 166 7.92 -7.62 -44.43
N LEU A 167 9.03 -8.18 -43.92
CA LEU A 167 9.59 -7.78 -42.64
C LEU A 167 10.07 -6.32 -42.63
N LEU A 168 10.68 -5.85 -43.72
CA LEU A 168 11.07 -4.44 -43.87
C LEU A 168 9.87 -3.50 -43.81
N ASN A 169 8.78 -3.84 -44.52
CA ASN A 169 7.55 -3.04 -44.49
C ASN A 169 6.92 -3.02 -43.10
N ASN A 170 6.85 -4.18 -42.43
CA ASN A 170 6.34 -4.25 -41.05
C ASN A 170 7.18 -3.40 -40.09
N PHE A 171 8.51 -3.43 -40.23
CA PHE A 171 9.39 -2.61 -39.41
C PHE A 171 9.17 -1.11 -39.64
N ALA A 172 8.93 -0.69 -40.88
CA ALA A 172 8.60 0.70 -41.20
C ALA A 172 7.26 1.12 -40.57
N HIS A 173 6.23 0.28 -40.63
CA HIS A 173 4.93 0.54 -39.98
C HIS A 173 5.06 0.66 -38.45
N LEU A 174 5.75 -0.29 -37.81
CA LEU A 174 5.97 -0.26 -36.36
C LEU A 174 6.69 1.02 -35.91
N LYS A 175 7.62 1.53 -36.72
CA LYS A 175 8.35 2.77 -36.41
C LYS A 175 7.44 4.01 -36.46
N ILE A 176 6.46 4.04 -37.37
CA ILE A 176 5.47 5.12 -37.45
C ILE A 176 4.53 5.05 -36.24
N GLU A 177 4.03 3.85 -35.90
CA GLU A 177 3.19 3.65 -34.71
C GLU A 177 3.91 4.07 -33.42
N GLU A 178 5.19 3.73 -33.28
CA GLU A 178 6.01 4.15 -32.15
C GLU A 178 6.08 5.69 -32.02
N GLN A 179 6.23 6.41 -33.13
CA GLN A 179 6.26 7.88 -33.14
C GLN A 179 4.90 8.49 -32.78
N GLU A 180 3.80 7.92 -33.26
CA GLU A 180 2.44 8.35 -32.90
C GLU A 180 2.15 8.12 -31.42
N ILE A 181 2.53 6.96 -30.89
CA ILE A 181 2.40 6.65 -29.46
C ILE A 181 3.20 7.66 -28.64
N LYS A 182 4.45 7.94 -29.02
CA LYS A 182 5.31 8.89 -28.31
C LYS A 182 4.73 10.30 -28.28
N THR A 183 4.24 10.80 -29.42
CA THR A 183 3.62 12.13 -29.49
C THR A 183 2.31 12.21 -28.70
N ASN A 184 1.51 11.15 -28.67
CA ASN A 184 0.32 11.07 -27.82
C ASN A 184 0.67 11.06 -26.33
N PHE A 185 1.73 10.35 -25.93
CA PHE A 185 2.23 10.38 -24.56
C PHE A 185 2.65 11.80 -24.14
N GLU A 186 3.40 12.51 -24.97
CA GLU A 186 3.84 13.90 -24.69
C GLU A 186 2.64 14.84 -24.50
N LYS A 187 1.63 14.78 -25.38
CA LYS A 187 0.38 15.55 -25.23
C LYS A 187 -0.36 15.24 -23.94
N ASN A 188 -0.44 13.96 -23.59
CA ASN A 188 -1.09 13.54 -22.35
C ASN A 188 -0.33 14.04 -21.11
N PHE A 189 1.00 14.03 -21.13
CA PHE A 189 1.83 14.60 -20.07
C PHE A 189 1.58 16.09 -19.88
N SER A 190 1.57 16.88 -20.96
CA SER A 190 1.26 18.32 -20.87
C SER A 190 -0.14 18.57 -20.30
N LYS A 191 -1.13 17.76 -20.69
CA LYS A 191 -2.50 17.89 -20.16
C LYS A 191 -2.61 17.52 -18.68
N ILE A 192 -1.83 16.54 -18.22
CA ILE A 192 -1.75 16.19 -16.79
C ILE A 192 -1.18 17.36 -15.99
N ASP A 193 -0.17 18.06 -16.51
CA ASP A 193 0.43 19.19 -15.81
C ASP A 193 -0.51 20.40 -15.73
N GLU A 194 -1.30 20.65 -16.78
CA GLU A 194 -2.38 21.65 -16.74
C GLU A 194 -3.44 21.31 -15.69
N LEU A 195 -3.88 20.04 -15.63
CA LEU A 195 -4.87 19.59 -14.65
C LEU A 195 -4.35 19.73 -13.21
N LYS A 196 -3.08 19.42 -12.95
CA LYS A 196 -2.47 19.64 -11.63
C LYS A 196 -2.46 21.11 -11.22
N LYS A 197 -2.28 22.02 -12.19
CA LYS A 197 -2.33 23.46 -11.91
C LYS A 197 -3.75 23.89 -11.50
N TYR A 198 -4.75 23.44 -12.24
CA TYR A 198 -6.16 23.70 -11.89
C TYR A 198 -6.54 23.12 -10.53
N ASP A 199 -6.05 21.92 -10.21
CA ASP A 199 -6.30 21.28 -8.92
C ASP A 199 -5.72 22.09 -7.75
N ASN A 200 -4.48 22.56 -7.89
CA ASN A 200 -3.86 23.45 -6.89
C ASN A 200 -4.61 24.79 -6.72
N GLU A 201 -5.09 25.38 -7.81
CA GLU A 201 -5.88 26.61 -7.76
C GLU A 201 -7.23 26.37 -7.04
N ASN A 202 -7.88 25.24 -7.31
CA ASN A 202 -9.12 24.84 -6.64
C ASN A 202 -8.90 24.56 -5.14
N GLU A 203 -7.82 23.87 -4.77
CA GLU A 203 -7.48 23.64 -3.36
C GLU A 203 -7.29 24.94 -2.60
N LYS A 204 -6.65 25.94 -3.22
CA LYS A 204 -6.47 27.26 -2.63
C LYS A 204 -7.81 27.97 -2.43
N ALA A 205 -8.68 27.98 -3.44
CA ALA A 205 -10.02 28.57 -3.34
C ALA A 205 -10.87 27.89 -2.25
N LEU A 206 -10.77 26.56 -2.10
CA LEU A 206 -11.46 25.82 -1.05
C LEU A 206 -11.00 26.21 0.36
N LYS A 207 -9.69 26.47 0.55
CA LYS A 207 -9.16 26.96 1.83
C LYS A 207 -9.72 28.35 2.17
N GLU A 208 -9.68 29.27 1.21
CA GLU A 208 -10.23 30.63 1.40
C GLU A 208 -11.73 30.60 1.72
N LEU A 209 -12.49 29.73 1.07
CA LEU A 209 -13.91 29.55 1.35
C LEU A 209 -14.16 29.00 2.76
N SER A 210 -13.35 28.03 3.21
CA SER A 210 -13.43 27.46 4.57
C SER A 210 -13.16 28.51 5.65
N GLU A 211 -12.18 29.38 5.45
CA GLU A 211 -11.88 30.49 6.35
C GLU A 211 -13.05 31.49 6.43
N SER A 212 -13.63 31.83 5.28
CA SER A 212 -14.82 32.68 5.20
C SER A 212 -16.01 32.07 5.94
N TYR A 213 -16.26 30.77 5.76
CA TYR A 213 -17.33 30.06 6.47
C TYR A 213 -17.16 30.13 7.99
N ASN A 214 -15.95 29.89 8.49
CA ASN A 214 -15.67 29.96 9.93
C ASN A 214 -15.88 31.39 10.48
N SER A 215 -15.48 32.41 9.74
CA SER A 215 -15.73 33.81 10.11
C SER A 215 -17.23 34.11 10.22
N ILE A 216 -18.01 33.66 9.23
CA ILE A 216 -19.48 33.83 9.23
C ILE A 216 -20.11 33.08 10.41
N GLN A 217 -19.67 31.88 10.75
CA GLN A 217 -20.17 31.13 11.90
C GLN A 217 -19.95 31.89 13.22
N ILE A 218 -18.76 32.47 13.40
CA ILE A 218 -18.45 33.30 14.58
C ILE A 218 -19.36 34.53 14.63
N GLN A 219 -19.59 35.20 13.49
CA GLN A 219 -20.49 36.34 13.43
C GLN A 219 -21.92 35.96 13.77
N ILE A 220 -22.44 34.85 13.23
CA ILE A 220 -23.77 34.34 13.55
C ILE A 220 -23.91 34.08 15.05
N GLU A 221 -22.92 33.47 15.67
CA GLU A 221 -22.95 33.19 17.11
C GLU A 221 -22.95 34.47 17.95
N SER A 222 -22.16 35.47 17.53
CA SER A 222 -22.19 36.79 18.17
C SER A 222 -23.56 37.48 18.05
N ILE A 223 -24.21 37.37 16.88
CA ILE A 223 -25.55 37.94 16.64
C ILE A 223 -26.60 37.22 17.49
N LYS A 224 -26.52 35.90 17.63
CA LYS A 224 -27.42 35.15 18.53
C LYS A 224 -27.27 35.64 19.96
N LYS A 225 -26.04 35.79 20.45
CA LYS A 225 -25.78 36.30 21.80
C LYS A 225 -26.34 37.71 22.00
N LEU A 226 -26.09 38.63 21.06
CA LEU A 226 -26.65 39.98 21.10
C LEU A 226 -28.19 39.97 21.09
N ARG A 227 -28.79 39.07 20.30
CA ARG A 227 -30.25 38.91 20.26
C ARG A 227 -30.77 38.42 21.61
N GLU A 228 -30.15 37.42 22.22
CA GLU A 228 -30.53 36.93 23.54
C GLU A 228 -30.43 38.03 24.61
N GLU A 229 -29.36 38.84 24.57
CA GLU A 229 -29.16 39.98 25.46
C GLU A 229 -30.21 41.08 25.24
N SER A 230 -30.61 41.33 23.99
CA SER A 230 -31.64 42.33 23.64
C SER A 230 -33.05 41.94 24.07
N LEU A 231 -33.33 40.64 24.22
CA LEU A 231 -34.64 40.12 24.63
C LEU A 231 -34.81 40.09 26.15
N ILE A 232 -33.77 40.44 26.91
CA ILE A 232 -33.82 40.43 28.37
C ILE A 232 -34.74 41.55 28.84
N GLN A 233 -35.87 41.18 29.43
CA GLN A 233 -36.82 42.12 29.98
C GLN A 233 -36.30 42.70 31.30
N ILE A 234 -36.67 43.92 31.65
CA ILE A 234 -36.39 44.49 32.98
C ILE A 234 -37.73 44.56 33.72
N LEU A 235 -37.72 44.29 35.02
CA LEU A 235 -38.90 44.55 35.86
C LEU A 235 -39.37 46.00 35.67
N ASP A 236 -40.69 46.19 35.64
CA ASP A 236 -41.29 47.51 35.58
C ASP A 236 -41.08 48.29 36.88
N ASN A 237 -41.58 49.54 36.92
CA ASN A 237 -41.47 50.40 38.10
C ASN A 237 -42.17 49.84 39.36
N ASN A 238 -43.04 48.85 39.20
CA ASN A 238 -43.72 48.15 40.29
C ASN A 238 -42.98 46.85 40.67
N SER A 239 -41.75 46.65 40.18
CA SER A 239 -40.96 45.43 40.37
C SER A 239 -41.64 44.19 39.81
N THR A 240 -42.41 44.34 38.72
CA THR A 240 -43.13 43.24 38.07
C THR A 240 -42.74 42.99 36.62
N THR A 241 -42.85 41.74 36.20
CA THR A 241 -42.87 41.36 34.79
C THR A 241 -43.91 40.27 34.56
N THR A 242 -44.50 40.24 33.37
CA THR A 242 -45.49 39.23 32.97
C THR A 242 -44.96 38.44 31.79
N LEU A 243 -44.82 37.13 32.00
CA LEU A 243 -44.27 36.20 31.03
C LEU A 243 -45.40 35.43 30.35
N ARG A 244 -45.47 35.54 29.03
CA ARG A 244 -46.44 34.81 28.20
C ARG A 244 -45.90 33.43 27.85
N PHE A 245 -46.70 32.40 28.06
CA PHE A 245 -46.44 31.04 27.63
C PHE A 245 -47.52 30.56 26.68
N ASN A 246 -47.12 29.94 25.58
CA ASN A 246 -48.07 29.27 24.71
C ASN A 246 -48.49 27.96 25.37
N TYR A 247 -49.80 27.75 25.44
CA TYR A 247 -50.38 26.53 25.95
C TYR A 247 -50.23 25.41 24.89
N PRO A 248 -49.53 24.31 25.19
CA PRO A 248 -49.31 23.25 24.22
C PRO A 248 -50.50 22.29 24.19
N ASN A 249 -50.85 21.81 23.00
CA ASN A 249 -51.82 20.72 22.83
C ASN A 249 -51.23 19.34 23.18
N ILE A 250 -50.11 19.29 23.92
CA ILE A 250 -49.34 18.06 24.20
C ILE A 250 -49.40 17.79 25.70
N SER A 251 -49.57 16.52 26.07
CA SER A 251 -49.77 16.08 27.45
C SER A 251 -48.58 16.25 28.40
N SER A 252 -47.40 16.54 27.84
CA SER A 252 -46.18 16.84 28.57
C SER A 252 -45.43 17.96 27.85
N PHE A 253 -44.95 18.98 28.57
CA PHE A 253 -44.26 20.12 28.01
C PHE A 253 -43.25 20.73 28.99
N SER A 254 -42.29 21.49 28.47
CA SER A 254 -41.38 22.32 29.25
C SER A 254 -40.95 23.51 28.40
N PHE A 255 -41.31 24.72 28.82
CA PHE A 255 -40.97 25.96 28.13
C PHE A 255 -40.16 26.89 29.02
N GLN A 256 -39.15 27.50 28.44
CA GLN A 256 -38.37 28.56 29.08
C GLN A 256 -38.91 29.92 28.64
N SER A 257 -39.04 30.85 29.59
CA SER A 257 -39.28 32.26 29.28
C SER A 257 -38.03 32.91 28.71
N VAL A 258 -38.21 34.09 28.12
CA VAL A 258 -37.09 35.05 27.99
C VAL A 258 -36.50 35.35 29.36
N LYS A 259 -35.20 35.66 29.41
CA LYS A 259 -34.57 36.10 30.67
C LYS A 259 -35.14 37.46 31.06
N PHE A 260 -35.18 37.75 32.35
CA PHE A 260 -35.55 39.05 32.89
C PHE A 260 -34.61 39.48 34.00
N ARG A 261 -34.39 40.77 34.17
CA ARG A 261 -33.52 41.35 35.19
C ARG A 261 -34.32 42.11 36.24
N THR A 262 -33.86 42.03 37.49
CA THR A 262 -34.47 42.75 38.61
C THR A 262 -34.34 44.27 38.52
N SER A 263 -33.31 44.75 37.81
CA SER A 263 -33.08 46.15 37.46
C SER A 263 -32.11 46.21 36.27
N GLN A 264 -31.79 47.40 35.75
CA GLN A 264 -30.82 47.55 34.64
C GLN A 264 -29.49 46.82 34.89
N TYR A 265 -29.02 46.82 36.14
CA TYR A 265 -27.78 46.20 36.58
C TYR A 265 -28.01 45.08 37.61
N GLY A 266 -29.22 44.49 37.63
CA GLY A 266 -29.66 43.56 38.65
C GLY A 266 -29.45 42.08 38.31
N HIS A 267 -29.95 41.19 39.18
CA HIS A 267 -29.89 39.75 38.97
C HIS A 267 -30.72 39.35 37.75
N THR A 268 -30.19 38.41 36.96
CA THR A 268 -30.87 37.89 35.77
C THR A 268 -31.51 36.55 36.09
N PHE A 269 -32.82 36.43 35.85
CA PHE A 269 -33.59 35.23 36.05
C PHE A 269 -34.23 34.74 34.75
N SER A 270 -34.65 33.48 34.74
CA SER A 270 -35.60 32.96 33.76
C SER A 270 -36.58 32.04 34.45
N LEU A 271 -37.77 31.90 33.87
CA LEU A 271 -38.82 31.05 34.41
C LEU A 271 -39.08 29.88 33.47
N ARG A 272 -39.11 28.67 34.00
CA ARG A 272 -39.46 27.44 33.29
C ARG A 272 -40.86 27.02 33.71
N ALA A 273 -41.77 26.92 32.74
CA ALA A 273 -43.12 26.40 32.92
C ALA A 273 -43.19 25.00 32.29
N CYS A 274 -43.41 23.97 33.09
CA CYS A 274 -43.43 22.59 32.60
C CYS A 274 -44.55 21.76 33.24
N SER A 275 -44.96 20.70 32.58
CA SER A 275 -45.83 19.69 33.19
C SER A 275 -45.00 18.73 34.04
N THR A 276 -45.41 18.47 35.27
CA THR A 276 -44.84 17.40 36.12
C THR A 276 -45.94 16.46 36.58
N ILE A 277 -45.54 15.26 37.00
CA ILE A 277 -46.44 14.26 37.56
C ILE A 277 -46.09 14.08 39.02
N ASP A 278 -47.07 14.21 39.90
CA ASP A 278 -46.95 13.76 41.28
C ASP A 278 -48.21 12.99 41.68
N SER A 279 -48.03 11.82 42.28
CA SER A 279 -49.12 10.98 42.80
C SER A 279 -50.20 10.71 41.73
N GLN A 280 -49.75 10.37 40.50
CA GLN A 280 -50.59 10.12 39.31
C GLN A 280 -51.39 11.34 38.80
N GLN A 281 -51.19 12.51 39.38
CA GLN A 281 -51.82 13.77 38.95
C GLN A 281 -50.81 14.67 38.22
N LYS A 282 -51.28 15.35 37.18
CA LYS A 282 -50.45 16.27 36.38
C LYS A 282 -50.61 17.69 36.88
N TYR A 283 -49.49 18.38 37.02
CA TYR A 283 -49.45 19.77 37.45
C TYR A 283 -48.68 20.61 36.45
N LEU A 284 -49.13 21.85 36.28
CA LEU A 284 -48.23 22.93 35.86
C LEU A 284 -47.26 23.16 37.02
N SER A 285 -45.98 23.11 36.70
CA SER A 285 -44.87 23.40 37.58
C SER A 285 -44.10 24.59 37.07
N ILE A 286 -43.70 25.44 38.00
CA ILE A 286 -43.00 26.68 37.70
C ILE A 286 -41.69 26.69 38.47
N PHE A 287 -40.60 26.81 37.74
CA PHE A 287 -39.25 26.88 38.28
C PHE A 287 -38.57 28.17 37.86
N LEU A 288 -37.86 28.78 38.79
CA LEU A 288 -37.05 29.96 38.59
C LEU A 288 -35.58 29.54 38.57
N THR A 289 -34.80 30.14 37.66
CA THR A 289 -33.36 29.92 37.55
C THR A 289 -32.62 31.24 37.59
N LEU A 290 -31.60 31.34 38.46
CA LEU A 290 -30.67 32.47 38.53
C LEU A 290 -29.53 32.25 37.54
N HIS A 291 -29.30 33.21 36.65
CA HIS A 291 -28.26 33.19 35.62
C HIS A 291 -27.05 34.02 36.03
N ASN A 292 -25.87 33.61 35.56
CA ASN A 292 -24.68 34.43 35.66
C ASN A 292 -24.78 35.62 34.69
N GLY A 293 -25.28 36.75 35.20
CA GLY A 293 -25.37 38.00 34.46
C GLY A 293 -24.04 38.75 34.40
N GLU A 294 -23.96 39.72 33.49
CA GLU A 294 -22.79 40.59 33.29
C GLU A 294 -22.34 41.30 34.57
N TYR A 295 -23.30 41.72 35.39
CA TYR A 295 -23.05 42.46 36.64
C TYR A 295 -22.97 41.57 37.89
N SER A 296 -22.89 40.24 37.74
CA SER A 296 -22.85 39.30 38.89
C SER A 296 -21.72 39.55 39.88
N ASN A 297 -20.67 40.28 39.49
CA ASN A 297 -19.56 40.63 40.38
C ASN A 297 -19.85 41.85 41.25
N LEU A 298 -20.86 42.65 40.90
CA LEU A 298 -21.18 43.93 41.54
C LEU A 298 -22.43 43.87 42.43
N ILE A 299 -23.24 42.81 42.30
CA ILE A 299 -24.53 42.68 42.96
C ILE A 299 -24.40 41.77 44.20
N PRO A 300 -25.09 42.06 45.32
CA PRO A 300 -25.06 41.22 46.51
C PRO A 300 -25.61 39.81 46.27
N TYR A 301 -24.98 38.81 46.89
CA TYR A 301 -25.45 37.42 46.95
C TYR A 301 -25.39 36.91 48.40
N PRO A 302 -26.23 35.93 48.79
CA PRO A 302 -27.29 35.31 47.99
C PRO A 302 -28.45 36.26 47.70
N PHE A 303 -29.26 35.95 46.69
CA PHE A 303 -30.50 36.69 46.42
C PHE A 303 -31.55 36.38 47.50
N LEU A 304 -31.96 37.38 48.29
CA LEU A 304 -32.81 37.21 49.47
C LEU A 304 -34.21 37.86 49.38
N TYR A 305 -34.52 38.51 48.27
CA TYR A 305 -35.80 39.18 48.10
C TYR A 305 -36.94 38.16 47.88
N THR A 306 -38.10 38.43 48.45
CA THR A 306 -39.26 37.54 48.29
C THR A 306 -39.81 37.69 46.88
N ILE A 307 -40.07 36.55 46.21
CA ILE A 307 -40.61 36.51 44.86
C ILE A 307 -42.03 35.96 44.90
N TYR A 308 -42.96 36.68 44.30
CA TYR A 308 -44.34 36.26 44.12
C TYR A 308 -44.51 35.80 42.68
N LEU A 309 -45.07 34.60 42.52
CA LEU A 309 -45.42 34.02 41.24
C LEU A 309 -46.92 33.92 41.16
N THR A 310 -47.51 34.54 40.13
CA THR A 310 -48.95 34.62 39.97
C THR A 310 -49.35 34.10 38.59
N LEU A 311 -50.14 33.03 38.53
CA LEU A 311 -50.85 32.65 37.31
C LEU A 311 -52.05 33.58 37.15
N TRP A 312 -52.05 34.31 36.04
CA TRP A 312 -52.98 35.40 35.80
C TRP A 312 -54.37 34.88 35.41
N ASP A 313 -55.41 35.33 36.12
CA ASP A 313 -56.79 35.16 35.70
C ASP A 313 -57.04 36.14 34.53
N GLN A 314 -57.35 35.59 33.36
CA GLN A 314 -57.62 36.39 32.17
C GLN A 314 -59.10 36.78 32.04
N SER A 315 -59.93 36.42 33.02
CA SER A 315 -61.32 36.84 33.15
C SER A 315 -61.46 38.09 34.03
N ASN A 316 -62.69 38.57 34.18
CA ASN A 316 -62.99 39.70 35.06
C ASN A 316 -63.22 39.26 36.53
N GLN A 317 -62.90 38.00 36.88
CA GLN A 317 -63.16 37.44 38.22
C GLN A 317 -62.04 37.72 39.24
N GLN A 318 -60.84 38.11 38.79
CA GLN A 318 -59.66 38.41 39.64
C GLN A 318 -59.25 37.23 40.55
N LYS A 319 -59.50 36.00 40.11
CA LYS A 319 -59.16 34.76 40.83
C LYS A 319 -57.76 34.28 40.46
N HIS A 320 -56.76 35.06 40.82
CA HIS A 320 -55.35 34.72 40.59
C HIS A 320 -54.91 33.52 41.44
N ILE A 321 -54.02 32.68 40.91
CA ILE A 321 -53.32 31.65 41.68
C ILE A 321 -51.93 32.18 42.01
N GLU A 322 -51.65 32.40 43.29
CA GLU A 322 -50.42 33.03 43.76
C GLU A 322 -49.63 32.12 44.68
N TYR A 323 -48.32 32.11 44.49
CA TYR A 323 -47.38 31.46 45.37
C TYR A 323 -46.22 32.38 45.72
N VAL A 324 -45.73 32.24 46.94
CA VAL A 324 -44.62 33.02 47.48
C VAL A 324 -43.39 32.14 47.58
N LEU A 325 -42.34 32.53 46.86
CA LEU A 325 -41.00 31.97 46.98
C LEU A 325 -40.19 32.86 47.92
N LYS A 326 -39.78 32.28 49.06
CA LYS A 326 -38.84 32.92 50.00
C LYS A 326 -37.47 32.26 49.80
N PRO A 327 -36.50 32.95 49.19
CA PRO A 327 -35.16 32.39 49.01
C PRO A 327 -34.54 32.00 50.35
N ASN A 328 -33.95 30.80 50.40
CA ASN A 328 -33.17 30.37 51.56
C ASN A 328 -31.70 30.75 51.33
N PRO A 329 -31.04 31.50 52.25
CA PRO A 329 -29.63 31.89 52.11
C PRO A 329 -28.67 30.72 51.93
N ASN A 330 -29.03 29.53 52.44
CA ASN A 330 -28.21 28.32 52.35
C ASN A 330 -28.45 27.50 51.07
N SER A 331 -29.38 27.92 50.20
CA SER A 331 -29.69 27.20 48.97
C SER A 331 -28.73 27.58 47.84
N THR A 332 -28.21 26.56 47.14
CA THR A 332 -27.36 26.74 45.95
C THR A 332 -28.08 27.42 44.79
N ALA A 333 -29.41 27.46 44.79
CA ALA A 333 -30.20 28.13 43.75
C ALA A 333 -30.02 29.66 43.73
N PHE A 334 -29.68 30.27 44.88
CA PHE A 334 -29.67 31.73 45.06
C PHE A 334 -28.30 32.33 45.38
N ILE A 335 -27.25 31.52 45.51
CA ILE A 335 -25.87 32.00 45.66
C ILE A 335 -25.33 32.56 44.34
N ARG A 336 -24.15 33.18 44.37
CA ARG A 336 -23.49 33.66 43.15
C ARG A 336 -23.22 32.51 42.19
N PRO A 337 -23.72 32.57 40.94
CA PRO A 337 -23.45 31.53 39.96
C PRO A 337 -21.96 31.40 39.65
N THR A 338 -21.46 30.17 39.68
CA THR A 338 -20.09 29.81 39.25
C THR A 338 -20.04 29.26 37.83
N SER A 339 -21.18 28.78 37.31
CA SER A 339 -21.41 28.33 35.94
C SER A 339 -22.33 29.30 35.20
N GLU A 340 -22.90 28.92 34.05
CA GLU A 340 -23.86 29.76 33.31
C GLU A 340 -25.13 30.08 34.14
N LYS A 341 -25.59 29.13 34.96
CA LYS A 341 -26.83 29.22 35.75
C LYS A 341 -26.82 28.30 36.97
N ASN A 342 -27.56 28.67 38.01
CA ASN A 342 -27.74 27.86 39.21
C ASN A 342 -28.79 26.74 39.02
N ASP A 343 -28.91 25.90 40.06
CA ASP A 343 -30.01 24.95 40.20
C ASP A 343 -31.37 25.67 40.20
N GLU A 344 -32.39 24.97 39.69
CA GLU A 344 -33.73 25.51 39.58
C GLU A 344 -34.47 25.45 40.93
N PHE A 345 -35.21 26.51 41.25
CA PHE A 345 -36.02 26.59 42.46
C PHE A 345 -37.44 27.00 42.14
N GLY A 346 -38.44 26.30 42.68
CA GLY A 346 -39.82 26.63 42.37
C GLY A 346 -40.84 25.68 42.98
N ILE A 347 -42.00 25.61 42.33
CA ILE A 347 -43.20 24.96 42.85
C ILE A 347 -43.65 23.88 41.86
N MET A 348 -43.56 22.63 42.31
CA MET A 348 -43.93 21.44 41.53
C MET A 348 -45.46 21.22 41.41
N LYS A 349 -46.25 21.87 42.26
CA LYS A 349 -47.71 21.78 42.26
C LYS A 349 -48.32 23.17 42.15
N PHE A 350 -47.97 23.90 41.08
CA PHE A 350 -48.39 25.30 40.94
C PHE A 350 -49.89 25.39 40.59
N CYS A 351 -50.34 24.59 39.61
CA CYS A 351 -51.75 24.48 39.25
C CYS A 351 -52.03 23.08 38.74
N SER A 352 -53.17 22.47 39.10
CA SER A 352 -53.58 21.22 38.47
C SER A 352 -53.71 21.42 36.97
N LEU A 353 -53.13 20.51 36.18
CA LEU A 353 -53.22 20.60 34.73
C LEU A 353 -54.66 20.36 34.28
N GLU A 354 -55.45 19.52 34.98
CA GLU A 354 -56.88 19.34 34.70
C GLU A 354 -57.64 20.68 34.75
N TYR A 355 -57.37 21.50 35.78
CA TYR A 355 -57.99 22.81 35.96
C TYR A 355 -57.50 23.86 34.94
N LEU A 356 -56.25 23.75 34.50
CA LEU A 356 -55.69 24.58 33.44
C LEU A 356 -56.24 24.19 32.06
N THR A 357 -56.48 22.89 31.82
CA THR A 357 -56.95 22.32 30.55
C THR A 357 -58.46 22.42 30.35
N ASP A 358 -59.23 22.68 31.41
CA ASP A 358 -60.70 22.77 31.33
C ASP A 358 -61.09 23.79 30.25
N PRO A 359 -61.99 23.47 29.30
CA PRO A 359 -62.51 24.43 28.33
C PRO A 359 -63.10 25.70 28.97
N LYS A 360 -63.52 25.64 30.24
CA LYS A 360 -63.99 26.78 31.04
C LYS A 360 -62.89 27.46 31.86
N SER A 361 -61.62 27.07 31.66
CA SER A 361 -60.49 27.62 32.40
C SER A 361 -60.39 29.12 32.16
N ILE A 362 -60.27 29.88 33.25
CA ILE A 362 -60.15 31.34 33.22
C ILE A 362 -58.70 31.80 32.98
N TYR A 363 -57.74 30.86 33.02
CA TYR A 363 -56.30 31.15 32.94
C TYR A 363 -55.70 30.94 31.56
N VAL A 364 -56.39 30.22 30.65
CA VAL A 364 -55.95 30.01 29.26
C VAL A 364 -56.94 30.70 28.32
N ARG A 365 -56.46 31.65 27.52
CA ARG A 365 -57.22 32.29 26.44
C ARG A 365 -56.34 32.43 25.22
N ASP A 366 -56.92 32.27 24.03
CA ASP A 366 -56.21 32.34 22.73
C ASP A 366 -54.93 31.49 22.69
N GLY A 367 -54.97 30.30 23.31
CA GLY A 367 -53.85 29.36 23.35
C GLY A 367 -52.65 29.84 24.18
N ALA A 368 -52.83 30.76 25.12
CA ALA A 368 -51.75 31.23 26.00
C ALA A 368 -52.20 31.41 27.45
N PHE A 369 -51.24 31.29 28.36
CA PHE A 369 -51.37 31.66 29.77
C PHE A 369 -50.22 32.58 30.17
N PHE A 370 -50.39 33.29 31.28
CA PHE A 370 -49.45 34.32 31.73
C PHE A 370 -49.03 34.09 33.18
N ILE A 371 -47.73 34.12 33.43
CA ILE A 371 -47.15 34.09 34.77
C ILE A 371 -46.57 35.46 35.06
N ARG A 372 -47.14 36.14 36.04
CA ARG A 372 -46.60 37.38 36.58
C ARG A 372 -45.59 37.06 37.67
N VAL A 373 -44.44 37.70 37.61
CA VAL A 373 -43.40 37.68 38.63
C VAL A 373 -43.35 39.05 39.28
N PHE A 374 -43.42 39.09 40.61
CA PHE A 374 -43.22 40.29 41.41
C PHE A 374 -42.08 40.05 42.40
N VAL A 375 -41.16 40.99 42.51
CA VAL A 375 -40.06 40.93 43.48
C VAL A 375 -40.26 42.02 44.52
N ASP A 376 -40.39 41.62 45.78
CA ASP A 376 -40.54 42.54 46.90
C ASP A 376 -39.17 42.98 47.43
N PHE A 377 -38.75 44.18 47.02
CA PHE A 377 -37.50 44.82 47.49
C PHE A 377 -37.64 45.53 48.85
N LEU A 378 -38.86 45.64 49.41
CA LEU A 378 -39.13 46.39 50.63
C LEU A 378 -39.07 45.51 51.88
N ASN A 379 -39.29 44.21 51.76
CA ASN A 379 -39.37 43.26 52.88
C ASN A 379 -38.03 42.63 53.31
N THR A 380 -36.89 43.16 52.91
CA THR A 380 -35.62 42.65 53.44
C THR A 380 -35.39 43.16 54.85
N GLY A 381 -35.57 42.28 55.84
CA GLY A 381 -35.14 42.51 57.23
C GLY A 381 -33.62 42.66 57.42
N GLN A 382 -32.85 42.76 56.33
CA GLN A 382 -31.42 43.07 56.33
C GLN A 382 -31.12 43.92 55.09
N ASN A 383 -30.81 45.19 55.30
CA ASN A 383 -30.23 46.03 54.28
C ASN A 383 -28.83 45.47 53.95
N PRO A 384 -28.54 45.04 52.72
CA PRO A 384 -27.22 44.48 52.37
C PRO A 384 -26.07 45.51 52.47
N PHE A 385 -26.37 46.79 52.73
CA PHE A 385 -25.41 47.87 52.90
C PHE A 385 -25.30 48.43 54.33
N GLN A 386 -25.94 47.83 55.33
CA GLN A 386 -25.66 48.22 56.72
C GLN A 386 -24.36 47.55 57.20
N SER A 387 -23.28 48.33 57.26
CA SER A 387 -22.09 47.93 58.00
C SER A 387 -22.47 47.72 59.47
N LYS A 388 -22.02 46.60 60.03
CA LYS A 388 -22.01 46.39 61.49
C LYS A 388 -20.81 47.13 62.04
N ASP A 389 -20.91 48.45 62.16
CA ASP A 389 -19.95 49.24 62.91
C ASP A 389 -20.69 49.84 64.11
N ASN A 390 -20.73 49.06 65.18
CA ASN A 390 -20.77 49.57 66.54
C ASN A 390 -19.70 48.76 67.27
N ASP A 391 -18.50 49.32 67.32
CA ASP A 391 -17.65 49.36 68.52
C ASP A 391 -16.58 50.43 68.28
N ASP A 392 -16.28 51.15 69.35
CA ASP A 392 -15.52 52.39 69.43
C ASP A 392 -14.13 52.34 68.77
N ASP A 393 -13.75 53.39 68.03
CA ASP A 393 -12.54 54.16 68.33
C ASP A 393 -12.41 55.42 67.46
N ASP A 394 -12.06 56.51 68.12
CA ASP A 394 -11.81 57.84 67.60
C ASP A 394 -10.86 57.84 66.39
N ASN A 395 -11.29 58.44 65.27
CA ASN A 395 -10.39 59.14 64.36
C ASN A 395 -11.17 60.18 63.54
N VAL A 396 -11.30 61.37 64.12
CA VAL A 396 -11.71 62.59 63.41
C VAL A 396 -10.58 62.99 62.45
N ALA A 397 -10.70 62.66 61.17
CA ALA A 397 -9.85 63.22 60.14
C ALA A 397 -10.36 64.63 59.78
N ILE A 398 -9.70 65.63 60.35
CA ILE A 398 -9.83 67.05 60.01
C ILE A 398 -9.37 67.25 58.56
N MET A 399 -10.25 67.80 57.72
CA MET A 399 -9.91 68.31 56.39
C MET A 399 -8.91 69.47 56.52
N SER A 400 -7.68 69.26 56.04
CA SER A 400 -6.74 70.35 55.73
C SER A 400 -6.68 70.53 54.22
N THR A 401 -7.35 71.57 53.75
CA THR A 401 -7.21 72.12 52.41
C THR A 401 -5.95 72.98 52.38
N THR A 402 -4.94 72.61 51.59
CA THR A 402 -3.88 73.53 51.19
C THR A 402 -3.70 73.51 49.67
N LYS A 403 -4.25 74.54 49.05
CA LYS A 403 -3.88 75.11 47.76
C LYS A 403 -2.69 76.04 48.01
N MET A 404 -1.56 75.91 47.30
CA MET A 404 -0.65 76.97 46.83
C MET A 404 0.33 76.31 45.82
N MET A 405 0.29 76.60 44.52
CA MET A 405 0.87 77.75 43.80
C MET A 405 2.38 77.94 44.00
N THR A 406 3.13 77.85 42.88
CA THR A 406 4.43 78.47 42.52
C THR A 406 5.62 78.17 43.45
N GLU A 407 6.79 77.75 42.97
CA GLU A 407 7.61 78.23 41.83
C GLU A 407 8.20 77.14 40.93
#